data_AF-G5IEG9-F1
#
_entry.id   AF-G5IEG9-F1
#
_cell.length_a   1.000
_cell.length_b   1.000
_cell.length_c   1.000
_cell.angle_alpha   90.00
_cell.angle_beta   90.00
_cell.angle_gamma   90.00
#
_symmetry.space_group_name_H-M   'P 1'
#
loop_
_entity.id
_entity.type
_entity.pdbx_description
1 polymer ?
#
loop_
_entity_poly.entity_id
_entity_poly.type
_entity_poly.pdbx_seq_one_letter_code
_entity_poly.pdbx_strand_id
1 'polypeptide(L)'
;MRRYTYTICLGMSILAAAGLAGGEKLVKAVFDLGGQTVYASVEEQESVVEKPVIIIENDKKNREIQAKESSAVWVETGAAAGIAAEPAASPEVSEASAPEAPEEAPEYHFEDTLFIGDSRTVGLKEYADLGEADVFATSGMSVYKVFDTRVQVEGKGKLTLEELLTGRNYKRIYLMLGINELGYEFERSIRKYRSVVEQIESLQPDAELYLEANLHVTKKKSESDGIYNNRNIDRFNQYIKDLTDGTGRIFLDVNERFDDGNGNLSPDYTADDAHVMGKYYAIWAEWIRTAT
;
A
#
# COMPACT_ATOMS: atom_id res chain seq x y z
N MET A 1 4.95 -54.76 2.05
CA MET A 1 4.31 -53.41 2.14
C MET A 1 5.31 -52.41 1.61
N ARG A 2 5.12 -51.58 0.58
CA ARG A 2 4.03 -51.38 -0.40
C ARG A 2 4.72 -51.08 -1.75
N ARG A 3 4.15 -51.64 -2.82
CA ARG A 3 4.50 -51.36 -4.23
C ARG A 3 3.77 -50.09 -4.65
N TYR A 4 4.41 -49.20 -5.42
CA TYR A 4 3.73 -48.16 -6.19
C TYR A 4 4.10 -48.36 -7.67
N THR A 5 3.29 -49.16 -8.35
CA THR A 5 3.20 -49.23 -9.80
C THR A 5 2.35 -48.06 -10.28
N TYR A 6 2.91 -47.16 -11.09
CA TYR A 6 2.14 -46.15 -11.80
C TYR A 6 1.54 -46.78 -13.05
N THR A 7 0.21 -46.95 -13.04
CA THR A 7 -0.57 -47.33 -14.21
C THR A 7 -0.91 -46.06 -14.98
N ILE A 8 -0.38 -45.93 -16.20
CA ILE A 8 -0.76 -44.90 -17.16
C ILE A 8 -2.08 -45.32 -17.80
N CYS A 9 -3.18 -44.64 -17.49
CA CYS A 9 -4.43 -44.78 -18.22
C CYS A 9 -4.45 -43.76 -19.37
N LEU A 10 -4.42 -44.28 -20.59
CA LEU A 10 -4.55 -43.55 -21.85
C LEU A 10 -6.03 -43.22 -22.08
N GLY A 11 -6.41 -41.94 -21.94
CA GLY A 11 -7.73 -41.45 -22.34
C GLY A 11 -7.66 -40.83 -23.73
N MET A 12 -8.06 -41.57 -24.76
CA MET A 12 -8.36 -40.98 -26.07
C MET A 12 -9.67 -40.22 -25.99
N SER A 13 -9.69 -38.95 -26.39
CA SER A 13 -10.91 -38.33 -26.89
C SER A 13 -10.58 -37.38 -28.05
N ILE A 14 -11.38 -37.54 -29.09
CA ILE A 14 -11.24 -36.98 -30.44
C ILE A 14 -12.15 -35.74 -30.56
N LEU A 15 -11.56 -34.64 -31.06
CA LEU A 15 -12.11 -33.53 -31.86
C LEU A 15 -13.50 -32.94 -31.54
N ALA A 16 -13.54 -31.62 -31.35
CA ALA A 16 -14.34 -30.72 -32.18
C ALA A 16 -13.74 -29.30 -32.18
N ALA A 17 -13.65 -28.72 -33.37
CA ALA A 17 -12.96 -27.48 -33.72
C ALA A 17 -13.84 -26.23 -33.61
N ALA A 18 -13.22 -25.05 -33.42
CA ALA A 18 -13.42 -23.83 -34.21
C ALA A 18 -12.49 -22.73 -33.66
N GLY A 19 -11.60 -22.22 -34.52
CA GLY A 19 -10.51 -21.32 -34.12
C GLY A 19 -10.87 -19.84 -34.02
N LEU A 20 -9.89 -19.06 -33.60
CA LEU A 20 -9.49 -17.78 -34.19
C LEU A 20 -8.18 -17.29 -33.53
N ALA A 21 -7.15 -17.17 -34.38
CA ALA A 21 -5.93 -16.36 -34.28
C ALA A 21 -5.44 -15.86 -32.90
N GLY A 22 -4.38 -16.49 -32.40
CA GLY A 22 -3.42 -15.92 -31.45
C GLY A 22 -2.11 -16.70 -31.57
N GLY A 23 -0.99 -16.03 -31.83
CA GLY A 23 0.30 -16.70 -32.09
C GLY A 23 0.91 -17.30 -30.83
N GLU A 24 0.94 -18.63 -30.74
CA GLU A 24 1.60 -19.36 -29.65
C GLU A 24 3.01 -19.83 -30.06
N LYS A 25 3.99 -19.63 -29.17
CA LYS A 25 5.37 -20.11 -29.37
C LYS A 25 5.41 -21.64 -29.22
N LEU A 26 5.51 -22.38 -30.32
CA LEU A 26 5.81 -23.81 -30.31
C LEU A 26 7.27 -24.08 -29.89
N VAL A 27 7.48 -24.83 -28.81
CA VAL A 27 8.77 -25.43 -28.47
C VAL A 27 8.80 -26.88 -28.93
N LYS A 28 9.80 -27.27 -29.72
CA LYS A 28 9.98 -28.64 -30.22
C LYS A 28 10.85 -29.44 -29.24
N ALA A 29 10.27 -30.43 -28.56
CA ALA A 29 11.04 -31.40 -27.78
C ALA A 29 11.36 -32.64 -28.64
N VAL A 30 12.59 -33.15 -28.54
CA VAL A 30 13.08 -34.33 -29.27
C VAL A 30 13.34 -35.44 -28.26
N PHE A 31 12.74 -36.61 -28.49
CA PHE A 31 12.97 -37.81 -27.68
C PHE A 31 13.48 -38.96 -28.57
N ASP A 32 14.49 -39.69 -28.10
CA ASP A 32 14.97 -40.93 -28.70
C ASP A 32 14.52 -42.12 -27.84
N LEU A 33 13.66 -42.95 -28.42
CA LEU A 33 13.19 -44.19 -27.80
C LEU A 33 13.60 -45.35 -28.70
N GLY A 34 14.77 -45.91 -28.43
CA GLY A 34 15.23 -47.14 -29.07
C GLY A 34 15.50 -47.02 -30.57
N GLY A 35 16.10 -45.90 -31.02
CA GLY A 35 16.58 -45.75 -32.40
C GLY A 35 15.55 -45.14 -33.35
N GLN A 36 14.47 -44.55 -32.83
CA GLN A 36 13.50 -43.80 -33.61
C GLN A 36 13.27 -42.42 -32.99
N THR A 37 13.62 -41.36 -33.73
CA THR A 37 13.38 -39.97 -33.31
C THR A 37 11.91 -39.62 -33.47
N VAL A 38 11.26 -39.18 -32.38
CA VAL A 38 9.86 -38.72 -32.40
C VAL A 38 9.79 -37.22 -32.08
N TYR A 39 8.98 -36.49 -32.85
CA TYR A 39 8.69 -35.07 -32.63
C TYR A 39 7.34 -34.93 -31.91
N ALA A 40 7.30 -34.21 -30.80
CA ALA A 40 6.06 -33.85 -30.11
C ALA A 40 5.92 -32.32 -30.01
N SER A 41 4.72 -31.83 -30.28
CA SER A 41 4.30 -30.47 -29.96
C SER A 41 3.83 -30.46 -28.51
N VAL A 42 4.43 -29.65 -27.65
CA VAL A 42 4.00 -29.50 -26.26
C VAL A 42 3.48 -28.08 -26.10
N GLU A 43 2.21 -27.94 -25.74
CA GLU A 43 1.67 -26.68 -25.23
C GLU A 43 2.25 -26.46 -23.82
N GLU A 44 2.95 -25.35 -23.65
CA GLU A 44 3.46 -24.92 -22.35
C GLU A 44 2.27 -24.35 -21.56
N GLN A 45 1.60 -25.19 -20.76
CA GLN A 45 0.72 -24.67 -19.72
C GLN A 45 1.57 -24.01 -18.64
N GLU A 46 1.52 -22.68 -18.53
CA GLU A 46 1.95 -21.98 -17.32
C GLU A 46 1.21 -22.60 -16.13
N SER A 47 1.93 -23.28 -15.25
CA SER A 47 1.39 -23.74 -13.99
C SER A 47 1.06 -22.50 -13.14
N VAL A 48 -0.24 -22.18 -13.02
CA VAL A 48 -0.71 -21.26 -12.00
C VAL A 48 -0.44 -21.92 -10.66
N VAL A 49 0.65 -21.51 -10.02
CA VAL A 49 0.87 -21.79 -8.60
C VAL A 49 -0.10 -20.90 -7.84
N GLU A 50 -1.34 -21.35 -7.63
CA GLU A 50 -2.19 -20.78 -6.60
C GLU A 50 -1.55 -21.09 -5.24
N LYS A 51 -0.83 -20.10 -4.69
CA LYS A 51 -0.51 -20.06 -3.27
C LYS A 51 -1.64 -19.35 -2.54
N PRO A 52 -1.95 -19.77 -1.30
CA PRO A 52 -3.17 -19.37 -0.61
C PRO A 52 -3.20 -17.85 -0.39
N VAL A 53 -4.34 -17.25 -0.69
CA VAL A 53 -4.72 -15.95 -0.14
C VAL A 53 -4.86 -16.14 1.37
N ILE A 54 -3.92 -15.58 2.14
CA ILE A 54 -4.07 -15.49 3.59
C ILE A 54 -5.05 -14.36 3.85
N ILE A 55 -6.31 -14.71 4.15
CA ILE A 55 -7.27 -13.78 4.74
C ILE A 55 -6.87 -13.65 6.22
N ILE A 56 -6.24 -12.54 6.60
CA ILE A 56 -5.99 -12.22 8.01
C ILE A 56 -7.28 -11.60 8.56
N GLU A 57 -8.10 -12.40 9.23
CA GLU A 57 -9.20 -11.91 10.06
C GLU A 57 -8.64 -11.13 11.26
N ASN A 58 -8.43 -9.81 11.13
CA ASN A 58 -7.88 -8.97 12.21
C ASN A 58 -8.90 -7.99 12.81
N ASP A 59 -10.20 -8.27 12.68
CA ASP A 59 -11.25 -7.32 13.07
C ASP A 59 -11.62 -7.35 14.57
N LYS A 60 -11.22 -8.40 15.32
CA LYS A 60 -11.61 -8.54 16.75
C LYS A 60 -10.59 -7.97 17.73
N LYS A 61 -9.29 -8.13 17.47
CA LYS A 61 -8.25 -7.75 18.47
C LYS A 61 -8.11 -6.23 18.60
N ASN A 62 -8.38 -5.48 17.54
CA ASN A 62 -8.29 -4.02 17.55
C ASN A 62 -9.41 -3.36 18.41
N ARG A 63 -10.59 -4.00 18.48
CA ARG A 63 -11.71 -3.53 19.31
C ARG A 63 -11.49 -3.77 20.82
N GLU A 64 -10.78 -4.83 21.19
CA GLU A 64 -10.54 -5.18 22.61
C GLU A 64 -9.48 -4.29 23.28
N ILE A 65 -8.51 -3.78 22.53
CA ILE A 65 -7.48 -2.87 23.07
C ILE A 65 -8.11 -1.50 23.41
N GLN A 66 -9.03 -1.00 22.57
CA GLN A 66 -9.70 0.28 22.79
C GLN A 66 -10.71 0.24 23.97
N ALA A 67 -11.30 -0.93 24.27
CA ALA A 67 -12.23 -1.08 25.39
C ALA A 67 -11.54 -1.20 26.77
N LYS A 68 -10.27 -1.61 26.82
CA LYS A 68 -9.53 -1.72 28.10
C LYS A 68 -8.98 -0.38 28.59
N GLU A 69 -8.63 0.52 27.68
CA GLU A 69 -8.06 1.83 28.05
C GLU A 69 -9.13 2.90 28.39
N SER A 70 -10.41 2.68 28.06
CA SER A 70 -11.51 3.60 28.39
C SER A 70 -12.07 3.48 29.81
N SER A 71 -11.56 2.56 30.65
CA SER A 71 -12.10 2.29 32.00
C SER A 71 -11.28 2.81 33.19
N ALA A 72 -10.19 3.53 32.96
CA ALA A 72 -9.41 4.12 34.05
C ALA A 72 -9.90 5.55 34.37
N VAL A 73 -11.01 5.65 35.11
CA VAL A 73 -11.50 6.90 35.71
C VAL A 73 -10.83 7.12 37.06
N TRP A 74 -10.35 8.36 37.27
CA TRP A 74 -9.73 8.87 38.48
C TRP A 74 -10.69 8.89 39.67
N VAL A 75 -10.21 8.45 40.84
CA VAL A 75 -10.93 8.54 42.12
C VAL A 75 -10.51 9.83 42.82
N GLU A 76 -11.47 10.71 43.08
CA GLU A 76 -11.35 11.87 43.97
C GLU A 76 -11.12 11.45 45.43
N THR A 77 -10.31 12.22 46.16
CA THR A 77 -10.50 12.39 47.61
C THR A 77 -10.29 13.85 47.99
N GLY A 78 -11.30 14.44 48.63
CA GLY A 78 -11.24 15.75 49.26
C GLY A 78 -10.99 15.66 50.76
N ALA A 79 -10.48 16.74 51.35
CA ALA A 79 -10.63 17.05 52.78
C ALA A 79 -10.48 18.58 52.99
N ALA A 80 -11.34 19.11 53.85
CA ALA A 80 -11.59 20.52 54.12
C ALA A 80 -10.84 21.06 55.36
N ALA A 81 -10.64 22.39 55.42
CA ALA A 81 -10.77 23.22 56.64
C ALA A 81 -10.70 24.72 56.26
N GLY A 82 -11.66 25.52 56.75
CA GLY A 82 -11.78 26.95 56.46
C GLY A 82 -11.24 27.89 57.54
N ILE A 83 -11.39 29.20 57.34
CA ILE A 83 -11.63 30.30 58.32
C ILE A 83 -12.10 31.55 57.51
N ALA A 84 -12.99 32.34 58.13
CA ALA A 84 -13.76 33.46 57.59
C ALA A 84 -13.07 34.85 57.67
N ALA A 85 -13.49 35.81 56.81
CA ALA A 85 -13.83 37.21 57.13
C ALA A 85 -14.23 38.03 55.87
N GLU A 86 -15.09 39.02 56.07
CA GLU A 86 -15.87 39.84 55.10
C GLU A 86 -15.16 41.20 54.76
N PRO A 87 -15.76 42.16 54.01
CA PRO A 87 -15.43 42.53 52.62
C PRO A 87 -14.77 43.93 52.45
N ALA A 88 -14.01 44.18 51.37
CA ALA A 88 -13.83 45.54 50.82
C ALA A 88 -13.02 45.59 49.50
N ALA A 89 -13.50 46.47 48.61
CA ALA A 89 -12.77 47.28 47.64
C ALA A 89 -12.16 46.63 46.37
N SER A 90 -12.80 46.98 45.25
CA SER A 90 -12.24 47.01 43.89
C SER A 90 -10.94 47.84 43.83
N PRO A 91 -10.00 47.45 42.95
CA PRO A 91 -9.60 48.39 41.92
C PRO A 91 -9.64 47.77 40.52
N GLU A 92 -10.21 48.52 39.59
CA GLU A 92 -9.91 48.41 38.16
C GLU A 92 -8.42 48.70 37.91
N VAL A 93 -7.82 47.95 36.98
CA VAL A 93 -7.09 48.45 35.79
C VAL A 93 -6.18 47.33 35.29
N SER A 94 -6.34 46.98 34.01
CA SER A 94 -5.28 46.67 33.03
C SER A 94 -5.77 45.59 32.07
N GLU A 95 -6.38 46.01 30.97
CA GLU A 95 -6.53 45.18 29.78
C GLU A 95 -5.14 44.77 29.27
N ALA A 96 -4.69 43.59 29.68
CA ALA A 96 -3.61 42.90 29.03
C ALA A 96 -4.20 42.23 27.78
N SER A 97 -3.74 42.67 26.61
CA SER A 97 -4.06 42.07 25.32
C SER A 97 -3.82 40.55 25.39
N ALA A 98 -4.90 39.79 25.24
CA ALA A 98 -4.82 38.34 25.08
C ALA A 98 -3.92 38.02 23.87
N PRO A 99 -3.07 36.98 23.95
CA PRO A 99 -2.29 36.56 22.80
C PRO A 99 -3.25 36.15 21.69
N GLU A 100 -2.96 36.68 20.50
CA GLU A 100 -3.62 36.32 19.24
C GLU A 100 -3.71 34.79 19.16
N ALA A 101 -4.93 34.30 18.89
CA ALA A 101 -5.16 32.88 18.68
C ALA A 101 -4.18 32.36 17.61
N PRO A 102 -3.70 31.10 17.70
CA PRO A 102 -2.82 30.58 16.67
C PRO A 102 -3.52 30.74 15.33
N GLU A 103 -2.81 31.31 14.34
CA GLU A 103 -3.25 31.30 12.94
C GLU A 103 -3.75 29.89 12.63
N GLU A 104 -5.00 29.80 12.15
CA GLU A 104 -5.59 28.53 11.73
C GLU A 104 -4.59 27.82 10.81
N ALA A 105 -4.27 26.57 11.16
CA ALA A 105 -3.40 25.74 10.34
C ALA A 105 -3.95 25.79 8.90
N PRO A 106 -3.08 26.00 7.89
CA PRO A 106 -3.55 26.29 6.56
C PRO A 106 -4.58 25.25 6.09
N GLU A 107 -5.77 25.72 5.76
CA GLU A 107 -6.87 24.89 5.29
C GLU A 107 -6.51 24.37 3.89
N TYR A 108 -5.85 23.21 3.81
CA TYR A 108 -5.38 22.64 2.55
C TYR A 108 -5.88 21.22 2.32
N HIS A 109 -6.66 21.10 1.24
CA HIS A 109 -7.40 19.90 0.89
C HIS A 109 -6.76 19.18 -0.30
N PHE A 110 -6.74 17.85 -0.25
CA PHE A 110 -6.33 16.96 -1.34
C PHE A 110 -7.34 16.94 -2.51
N GLU A 111 -8.04 18.05 -2.79
CA GLU A 111 -9.18 18.15 -3.70
C GLU A 111 -8.90 17.62 -5.11
N ASP A 112 -7.70 17.88 -5.66
CA ASP A 112 -7.28 17.40 -6.99
C ASP A 112 -6.17 16.35 -6.91
N THR A 113 -6.24 15.49 -5.89
CA THR A 113 -5.23 14.47 -5.62
C THR A 113 -5.79 13.06 -5.82
N LEU A 114 -4.97 12.19 -6.40
CA LEU A 114 -5.22 10.76 -6.47
C LEU A 114 -4.14 10.00 -5.72
N PHE A 115 -4.55 9.12 -4.79
CA PHE A 115 -3.68 8.11 -4.20
C PHE A 115 -3.91 6.75 -4.85
N ILE A 116 -2.84 6.11 -5.32
CA ILE A 116 -2.85 4.79 -5.93
C ILE A 116 -1.96 3.87 -5.08
N GLY A 117 -2.48 2.73 -4.64
CA GLY A 117 -1.62 1.78 -3.93
C GLY A 117 -2.31 0.57 -3.34
N ASP A 118 -1.70 0.03 -2.29
CA ASP A 118 -2.03 -1.25 -1.68
C ASP A 118 -2.71 -1.13 -0.29
N SER A 119 -2.53 -2.10 0.61
CA SER A 119 -3.05 -2.07 1.98
C SER A 119 -2.64 -0.83 2.77
N ARG A 120 -1.47 -0.23 2.48
CA ARG A 120 -1.00 0.98 3.17
C ARG A 120 -1.77 2.21 2.72
N THR A 121 -2.05 2.31 1.43
CA THR A 121 -2.91 3.35 0.87
C THR A 121 -4.38 3.17 1.27
N VAL A 122 -4.83 1.92 1.44
CA VAL A 122 -6.13 1.65 2.08
C VAL A 122 -6.14 2.17 3.52
N GLY A 123 -5.06 1.98 4.28
CA GLY A 123 -4.92 2.55 5.62
C GLY A 123 -4.98 4.09 5.62
N LEU A 124 -4.34 4.75 4.66
CA LEU A 124 -4.47 6.21 4.49
C LEU A 124 -5.93 6.63 4.30
N LYS A 125 -6.65 5.95 3.41
CA LYS A 125 -8.07 6.19 3.17
C LYS A 125 -8.92 6.01 4.43
N GLU A 126 -8.66 4.96 5.20
CA GLU A 126 -9.49 4.60 6.35
C GLU A 126 -9.24 5.47 7.57
N TYR A 127 -8.01 5.96 7.77
CA TYR A 127 -7.59 6.53 9.05
C TYR A 127 -7.01 7.94 9.00
N ALA A 128 -6.65 8.47 7.82
CA ALA A 128 -5.86 9.71 7.73
C ALA A 128 -6.65 10.99 7.45
N ASP A 129 -7.96 10.89 7.23
CA ASP A 129 -8.82 11.96 6.69
C ASP A 129 -8.17 12.66 5.48
N LEU A 130 -8.42 12.13 4.29
CA LEU A 130 -7.86 12.67 3.05
C LEU A 130 -8.78 13.73 2.42
N GLY A 131 -9.85 14.16 3.07
CA GLY A 131 -10.83 15.07 2.49
C GLY A 131 -11.37 14.57 1.14
N GLU A 132 -11.30 15.42 0.12
CA GLU A 132 -11.83 15.15 -1.23
C GLU A 132 -10.87 14.36 -2.16
N ALA A 133 -9.80 13.77 -1.62
CA ALA A 133 -8.87 12.95 -2.41
C ALA A 133 -9.57 11.74 -3.02
N ASP A 134 -9.25 11.43 -4.27
CA ASP A 134 -9.57 10.12 -4.82
C ASP A 134 -8.56 9.08 -4.33
N VAL A 135 -9.05 7.89 -4.00
CA VAL A 135 -8.19 6.76 -3.62
C VAL A 135 -8.52 5.54 -4.45
N PHE A 136 -7.55 5.09 -5.23
CA PHE A 136 -7.58 3.86 -6.02
C PHE A 136 -6.64 2.82 -5.39
N ALA A 137 -7.15 2.08 -4.40
CA ALA A 137 -6.34 1.10 -3.68
C ALA A 137 -7.13 -0.16 -3.31
N THR A 138 -6.40 -1.27 -3.17
CA THR A 138 -6.91 -2.52 -2.57
C THR A 138 -5.82 -3.16 -1.72
N SER A 139 -6.18 -3.96 -0.72
CA SER A 139 -5.20 -4.55 0.21
C SER A 139 -4.04 -5.30 -0.46
N GLY A 140 -4.29 -5.98 -1.59
CA GLY A 140 -3.27 -6.73 -2.36
C GLY A 140 -2.96 -6.15 -3.74
N MET A 141 -3.14 -4.83 -3.92
CA MET A 141 -2.86 -4.18 -5.20
C MET A 141 -1.40 -4.38 -5.60
N SER A 142 -1.15 -4.61 -6.89
CA SER A 142 0.18 -4.78 -7.44
C SER A 142 0.27 -4.12 -8.80
N VAL A 143 1.48 -3.82 -9.27
CA VAL A 143 1.74 -3.25 -10.60
C VAL A 143 1.22 -4.16 -11.72
N TYR A 144 1.05 -5.45 -11.44
CA TYR A 144 0.50 -6.42 -12.39
C TYR A 144 -1.02 -6.35 -12.53
N LYS A 145 -1.73 -5.74 -11.57
CA LYS A 145 -3.20 -5.75 -11.51
C LYS A 145 -3.83 -4.36 -11.54
N VAL A 146 -3.04 -3.30 -11.33
CA VAL A 146 -3.55 -1.95 -11.08
C VAL A 146 -4.45 -1.40 -12.21
N PHE A 147 -4.13 -1.70 -13.47
CA PHE A 147 -4.96 -1.30 -14.62
C PHE A 147 -6.09 -2.28 -14.94
N ASP A 148 -5.99 -3.54 -14.52
CA ASP A 148 -6.98 -4.60 -14.81
C ASP A 148 -8.07 -4.73 -13.72
N THR A 149 -7.85 -4.09 -12.57
CA THR A 149 -8.75 -4.17 -11.42
C THR A 149 -9.80 -3.07 -11.46
N ARG A 150 -11.05 -3.39 -11.10
CA ARG A 150 -12.09 -2.38 -10.83
C ARG A 150 -12.21 -2.13 -9.33
N VAL A 151 -11.97 -0.89 -8.91
CA VAL A 151 -11.99 -0.45 -7.51
C VAL A 151 -13.19 0.46 -7.26
N GLN A 152 -13.80 0.35 -6.07
CA GLN A 152 -14.84 1.28 -5.63
C GLN A 152 -14.19 2.59 -5.18
N VAL A 153 -14.40 3.65 -5.97
CA VAL A 153 -13.96 5.01 -5.66
C VAL A 153 -15.15 5.80 -5.11
N GLU A 154 -14.90 6.58 -4.06
CA GLU A 154 -15.93 7.35 -3.36
C GLU A 154 -16.56 8.39 -4.28
N GLY A 155 -17.89 8.51 -4.25
CA GLY A 155 -18.66 9.38 -5.15
C GLY A 155 -18.64 8.99 -6.64
N LYS A 156 -17.81 8.02 -7.07
CA LYS A 156 -17.59 7.71 -8.51
C LYS A 156 -17.99 6.28 -8.91
N GLY A 157 -18.20 5.39 -7.94
CA GLY A 157 -18.60 4.00 -8.22
C GLY A 157 -17.42 3.08 -8.48
N LYS A 158 -17.69 1.93 -9.08
CA LYS A 158 -16.70 0.88 -9.34
C LYS A 158 -16.12 0.99 -10.76
N LEU A 159 -14.83 1.31 -10.86
CA LEU A 159 -14.17 1.69 -12.11
C LEU A 159 -12.72 1.22 -12.17
N THR A 160 -12.13 1.14 -13.38
CA THR A 160 -10.69 0.84 -13.56
C THR A 160 -9.84 2.10 -13.36
N LEU A 161 -8.53 1.94 -13.16
CA LEU A 161 -7.63 3.10 -13.05
C LEU A 161 -7.64 3.95 -14.33
N GLU A 162 -7.71 3.31 -15.50
CA GLU A 162 -7.79 4.02 -16.78
C GLU A 162 -9.08 4.83 -16.91
N GLU A 163 -10.24 4.28 -16.51
CA GLU A 163 -11.51 5.02 -16.48
C GLU A 163 -11.43 6.22 -15.52
N LEU A 164 -10.73 6.09 -14.38
CA LEU A 164 -10.53 7.19 -13.44
C LEU A 164 -9.69 8.31 -14.04
N LEU A 165 -8.51 7.96 -14.55
CA LEU A 165 -7.53 8.89 -15.10
C LEU A 165 -7.99 9.53 -16.41
N THR A 166 -8.92 8.92 -17.15
CA THR A 166 -9.51 9.54 -18.35
C THR A 166 -10.73 10.39 -18.03
N GLY A 167 -11.42 10.11 -16.93
CA GLY A 167 -12.64 10.81 -16.52
C GLY A 167 -12.41 12.09 -15.71
N ARG A 168 -11.19 12.30 -15.19
CA ARG A 168 -10.81 13.47 -14.37
C ARG A 168 -9.35 13.84 -14.59
N ASN A 169 -9.05 15.13 -14.48
CA ASN A 169 -7.68 15.63 -14.38
C ASN A 169 -7.28 15.84 -12.92
N TYR A 170 -6.14 15.31 -12.53
CA TYR A 170 -5.52 15.48 -11.22
C TYR A 170 -4.36 16.46 -11.31
N LYS A 171 -4.13 17.22 -10.24
CA LYS A 171 -2.91 18.03 -10.09
C LYS A 171 -1.76 17.20 -9.53
N ARG A 172 -2.07 16.25 -8.64
CA ARG A 172 -1.09 15.40 -7.97
C ARG A 172 -1.54 13.95 -7.96
N ILE A 173 -0.62 13.05 -8.24
CA ILE A 173 -0.84 11.61 -8.17
C ILE A 173 0.26 11.00 -7.31
N TYR A 174 -0.13 10.29 -6.25
CA TYR A 174 0.77 9.56 -5.36
C TYR A 174 0.65 8.06 -5.66
N LEU A 175 1.79 7.43 -5.93
CA LEU A 175 1.86 6.00 -6.24
C LEU A 175 2.75 5.29 -5.21
N MET A 176 2.13 4.44 -4.38
CA MET A 176 2.81 3.50 -3.49
C MET A 176 2.49 2.06 -3.89
N LEU A 177 3.40 1.44 -4.65
CA LEU A 177 3.42 0.01 -4.93
C LEU A 177 4.88 -0.48 -4.90
N GLY A 178 5.10 -1.78 -4.75
CA GLY A 178 6.44 -2.39 -4.76
C GLY A 178 6.62 -3.49 -3.72
N ILE A 179 5.96 -3.39 -2.57
CA ILE A 179 6.12 -4.40 -1.51
C ILE A 179 5.47 -5.74 -1.88
N ASN A 180 4.33 -5.72 -2.59
CA ASN A 180 3.67 -6.92 -3.09
C ASN A 180 4.45 -7.57 -4.25
N GLU A 181 5.34 -6.81 -4.88
CA GLU A 181 6.21 -7.25 -5.96
C GLU A 181 7.43 -8.04 -5.46
N LEU A 182 7.78 -7.96 -4.17
CA LEU A 182 8.98 -8.61 -3.61
C LEU A 182 8.95 -10.13 -3.74
N GLY A 183 7.77 -10.74 -3.85
CA GLY A 183 7.59 -12.17 -4.11
C GLY A 183 7.82 -12.60 -5.57
N TYR A 184 8.03 -11.66 -6.48
CA TYR A 184 8.24 -11.89 -7.91
C TYR A 184 9.70 -11.67 -8.31
N GLU A 185 10.01 -11.99 -9.58
CA GLU A 185 11.31 -11.67 -10.16
C GLU A 185 11.50 -10.15 -10.23
N PHE A 186 12.63 -9.65 -9.75
CA PHE A 186 12.88 -8.22 -9.56
C PHE A 186 12.88 -7.46 -10.89
N GLU A 187 13.60 -7.96 -11.91
CA GLU A 187 13.72 -7.29 -13.21
C GLU A 187 12.37 -7.20 -13.94
N ARG A 188 11.54 -8.24 -13.84
CA ARG A 188 10.15 -8.22 -14.33
C ARG A 188 9.31 -7.17 -13.60
N SER A 189 9.45 -7.10 -12.29
CA SER A 189 8.66 -6.21 -11.46
C SER A 189 9.00 -4.74 -11.71
N ILE A 190 10.28 -4.39 -11.80
CA ILE A 190 10.69 -3.01 -12.08
C ILE A 190 10.31 -2.58 -13.50
N ARG A 191 10.37 -3.48 -14.49
CA ARG A 191 9.86 -3.18 -15.85
C ARG A 191 8.37 -2.92 -15.85
N LYS A 192 7.60 -3.70 -15.08
CA LYS A 192 6.14 -3.49 -14.98
C LYS A 192 5.83 -2.20 -14.20
N TYR A 193 6.56 -1.91 -13.13
CA TYR A 193 6.43 -0.65 -12.37
C TYR A 193 6.64 0.57 -13.28
N ARG A 194 7.73 0.58 -14.06
CA ARG A 194 7.98 1.64 -15.06
C ARG A 194 6.85 1.80 -16.06
N SER A 195 6.36 0.69 -16.61
CA SER A 195 5.23 0.72 -17.55
C SER A 195 3.95 1.29 -16.91
N VAL A 196 3.71 1.05 -15.62
CA VAL A 196 2.59 1.65 -14.89
C VAL A 196 2.78 3.16 -14.76
N VAL A 197 3.97 3.60 -14.36
CA VAL A 197 4.34 5.02 -14.24
C VAL A 197 4.14 5.74 -15.58
N GLU A 198 4.72 5.21 -16.66
CA GLU A 198 4.62 5.80 -18.01
C GLU A 198 3.17 5.87 -18.52
N GLN A 199 2.33 4.87 -18.17
CA GLN A 199 0.91 4.89 -18.53
C GLN A 199 0.13 5.94 -17.74
N ILE A 200 0.41 6.12 -16.44
CA ILE A 200 -0.19 7.19 -15.64
C ILE A 200 0.20 8.56 -16.24
N GLU A 201 1.47 8.80 -16.52
CA GLU A 201 1.95 10.05 -17.14
C GLU A 201 1.30 10.30 -18.50
N SER A 202 1.13 9.27 -19.32
CA SER A 202 0.45 9.41 -20.63
C SER A 202 -1.03 9.77 -20.49
N LEU A 203 -1.70 9.32 -19.44
CA LEU A 203 -3.11 9.61 -19.18
C LEU A 203 -3.31 10.96 -18.45
N GLN A 204 -2.28 11.42 -17.73
CA GLN A 204 -2.29 12.63 -16.90
C GLN A 204 -1.00 13.44 -17.11
N PRO A 205 -0.76 13.99 -18.31
CA PRO A 205 0.51 14.64 -18.65
C PRO A 205 0.81 15.93 -17.87
N ASP A 206 -0.21 16.54 -17.26
CA ASP A 206 -0.10 17.79 -16.49
C ASP A 206 -0.01 17.56 -14.97
N ALA A 207 -0.13 16.30 -14.50
CA ALA A 207 -0.10 15.98 -13.08
C ALA A 207 1.34 15.84 -12.56
N GLU A 208 1.59 16.33 -11.35
CA GLU A 208 2.78 16.00 -10.59
C GLU A 208 2.70 14.55 -10.10
N LEU A 209 3.68 13.73 -10.48
CA LEU A 209 3.72 12.32 -10.11
C LEU A 209 4.72 12.10 -8.96
N TYR A 210 4.18 11.78 -7.80
CA TYR A 210 4.90 11.41 -6.59
C TYR A 210 5.02 9.89 -6.51
N LEU A 211 6.24 9.38 -6.60
CA LEU A 211 6.55 7.97 -6.43
C LEU A 211 7.00 7.76 -4.98
N GLU A 212 6.16 7.08 -4.20
CA GLU A 212 6.39 6.91 -2.77
C GLU A 212 7.28 5.70 -2.49
N ALA A 213 8.19 5.84 -1.53
CA ALA A 213 8.94 4.74 -0.98
C ALA A 213 8.01 3.76 -0.27
N ASN A 214 8.18 2.46 -0.51
CA ASN A 214 7.52 1.44 0.28
C ASN A 214 8.01 1.54 1.74
N LEU A 215 7.07 1.48 2.68
CA LEU A 215 7.41 1.44 4.10
C LEU A 215 8.25 0.22 4.46
N HIS A 216 9.24 0.43 5.31
CA HIS A 216 9.96 -0.64 5.98
C HIS A 216 9.04 -1.50 6.85
N VAL A 217 9.54 -2.69 7.15
CA VAL A 217 9.02 -3.56 8.21
C VAL A 217 9.90 -3.42 9.45
N THR A 218 9.46 -3.92 10.59
CA THR A 218 10.32 -3.90 11.79
C THR A 218 11.56 -4.76 11.58
N LYS A 219 12.61 -4.48 12.36
CA LYS A 219 13.83 -5.30 12.36
C LYS A 219 13.53 -6.79 12.55
N LYS A 220 12.63 -7.11 13.48
CA LYS A 220 12.20 -8.49 13.77
C LYS A 220 11.63 -9.18 12.53
N LYS A 221 10.75 -8.50 11.78
CA LYS A 221 10.19 -9.06 10.55
C LYS A 221 11.26 -9.20 9.47
N SER A 222 12.06 -8.16 9.27
CA SER A 222 13.16 -8.12 8.30
C SER A 222 14.16 -9.28 8.48
N GLU A 223 14.52 -9.60 9.73
CA GLU A 223 15.45 -10.70 10.04
C GLU A 223 14.81 -12.09 9.89
N SER A 224 13.49 -12.18 9.98
CA SER A 224 12.75 -13.47 9.96
C SER A 224 12.21 -13.88 8.59
N ASP A 225 12.05 -12.93 7.66
CA ASP A 225 11.37 -13.15 6.37
C ASP A 225 12.35 -13.05 5.19
N GLY A 226 12.45 -14.12 4.40
CA GLY A 226 13.37 -14.15 3.25
C GLY A 226 12.93 -13.28 2.06
N ILE A 227 11.66 -12.87 2.02
CA ILE A 227 11.06 -12.14 0.90
C ILE A 227 10.72 -10.71 1.32
N TYR A 228 9.92 -10.55 2.37
CA TYR A 228 9.42 -9.26 2.84
C TYR A 228 10.31 -8.72 3.96
N ASN A 229 11.48 -8.21 3.56
CA ASN A 229 12.50 -7.65 4.46
C ASN A 229 13.03 -6.31 3.94
N ASN A 230 13.65 -5.52 4.83
CA ASN A 230 14.09 -4.16 4.51
C ASN A 230 15.14 -4.13 3.42
N ARG A 231 16.04 -5.13 3.32
CA ARG A 231 17.00 -5.19 2.20
C ARG A 231 16.31 -5.26 0.83
N ASN A 232 15.23 -6.03 0.71
CA ASN A 232 14.49 -6.14 -0.55
C ASN A 232 13.62 -4.90 -0.79
N ILE A 233 13.06 -4.31 0.27
CA ILE A 233 12.32 -3.03 0.21
C ILE A 233 13.25 -1.90 -0.24
N ASP A 234 14.42 -1.74 0.38
CA ASP A 234 15.46 -0.77 0.04
C ASP A 234 15.88 -0.89 -1.43
N ARG A 235 16.09 -2.13 -1.90
CA ARG A 235 16.42 -2.36 -3.31
C ARG A 235 15.33 -1.87 -4.25
N PHE A 236 14.07 -2.08 -3.91
CA PHE A 236 12.94 -1.63 -4.72
C PHE A 236 12.76 -0.10 -4.62
N ASN A 237 12.86 0.46 -3.42
CA ASN A 237 12.79 1.91 -3.19
C ASN A 237 13.92 2.66 -3.91
N GLN A 238 15.13 2.09 -3.94
CA GLN A 238 16.23 2.66 -4.71
C GLN A 238 15.89 2.70 -6.20
N TYR A 239 15.28 1.65 -6.76
CA TYR A 239 14.81 1.68 -8.15
C TYR A 239 13.75 2.78 -8.38
N ILE A 240 12.80 2.91 -7.46
CA ILE A 240 11.76 3.96 -7.54
C ILE A 240 12.41 5.34 -7.52
N LYS A 241 13.39 5.56 -6.63
CA LYS A 241 14.14 6.82 -6.56
C LYS A 241 14.90 7.09 -7.86
N ASP A 242 15.65 6.12 -8.36
CA ASP A 242 16.38 6.24 -9.62
C ASP A 242 15.45 6.54 -10.82
N LEU A 243 14.18 6.09 -10.77
CA LEU A 243 13.18 6.38 -11.79
C LEU A 243 12.75 7.86 -11.82
N THR A 244 13.03 8.61 -10.75
CA THR A 244 12.75 10.05 -10.66
C THR A 244 13.91 10.93 -11.13
N ASP A 245 15.13 10.40 -11.14
CA ASP A 245 16.34 11.16 -11.48
C ASP A 245 16.30 11.74 -12.91
N GLY A 246 16.49 13.06 -13.01
CA GLY A 246 16.49 13.77 -14.30
C GLY A 246 15.14 13.80 -15.01
N THR A 247 14.05 13.51 -14.30
CA THR A 247 12.66 13.58 -14.80
C THR A 247 11.86 14.67 -14.07
N GLY A 248 10.59 14.84 -14.42
CA GLY A 248 9.64 15.69 -13.68
C GLY A 248 8.96 14.99 -12.50
N ARG A 249 9.33 13.73 -12.20
CA ARG A 249 8.75 12.93 -11.12
C ARG A 249 9.41 13.28 -9.78
N ILE A 250 8.70 13.04 -8.69
CA ILE A 250 9.17 13.36 -7.33
C ILE A 250 9.23 12.07 -6.51
N PHE A 251 10.34 11.81 -5.82
CA PHE A 251 10.46 10.70 -4.89
C PHE A 251 10.06 11.17 -3.48
N LEU A 252 9.19 10.42 -2.81
CA LEU A 252 8.68 10.76 -1.48
C LEU A 252 8.94 9.60 -0.51
N ASP A 253 9.78 9.82 0.51
CA ASP A 253 10.18 8.77 1.45
C ASP A 253 9.58 8.95 2.84
N VAL A 254 8.46 8.27 3.09
CA VAL A 254 7.77 8.34 4.37
C VAL A 254 8.51 7.61 5.50
N ASN A 255 9.52 6.80 5.19
CA ASN A 255 10.28 6.07 6.21
C ASN A 255 11.00 7.04 7.17
N GLU A 256 11.34 8.25 6.73
CA GLU A 256 11.88 9.32 7.58
C GLU A 256 11.01 9.63 8.80
N ARG A 257 9.69 9.36 8.72
CA ARG A 257 8.75 9.63 9.81
C ARG A 257 8.53 8.45 10.74
N PHE A 258 8.63 7.22 10.24
CA PHE A 258 8.20 6.02 10.95
C PHE A 258 9.34 5.06 11.31
N ASP A 259 10.54 5.28 10.79
CA ASP A 259 11.68 4.44 11.14
C ASP A 259 12.21 4.71 12.56
N ASP A 260 12.90 3.70 13.10
CA ASP A 260 13.60 3.72 14.39
C ASP A 260 15.00 4.40 14.32
N GLY A 261 15.34 5.03 13.19
CA GLY A 261 16.64 5.62 12.92
C GLY A 261 17.72 4.64 12.45
N ASN A 262 17.43 3.34 12.37
CA ASN A 262 18.34 2.29 11.89
C ASN A 262 17.84 1.61 10.59
N GLY A 263 16.93 2.26 9.84
CA GLY A 263 16.37 1.71 8.61
C GLY A 263 15.35 0.58 8.85
N ASN A 264 14.56 0.68 9.92
CA ASN A 264 13.47 -0.25 10.20
C ASN A 264 12.27 0.52 10.74
N LEU A 265 11.07 0.06 10.40
CA LEU A 265 9.85 0.58 11.01
C LEU A 265 9.92 0.45 12.52
N SER A 266 9.69 1.56 13.24
CA SER A 266 9.70 1.54 14.69
C SER A 266 8.57 0.64 15.22
N PRO A 267 8.86 -0.27 16.17
CA PRO A 267 7.85 -1.08 16.84
C PRO A 267 6.74 -0.26 17.52
N ASP A 268 6.97 1.03 17.82
CA ASP A 268 5.97 1.91 18.43
C ASP A 268 4.83 2.28 17.47
N TYR A 269 5.07 2.15 16.15
CA TYR A 269 4.11 2.50 15.11
C TYR A 269 3.34 1.30 14.55
N THR A 270 3.69 0.06 14.91
CA THR A 270 3.08 -1.14 14.35
C THR A 270 2.72 -2.19 15.40
N ALA A 271 1.67 -2.96 15.14
CA ALA A 271 1.25 -4.08 15.98
C ALA A 271 1.54 -5.45 15.34
N ASP A 272 1.83 -5.49 14.03
CA ASP A 272 2.00 -6.71 13.23
C ASP A 272 3.35 -6.80 12.53
N ASP A 273 4.28 -5.92 12.91
CA ASP A 273 5.62 -5.79 12.36
C ASP A 273 5.70 -5.27 10.90
N ALA A 274 4.58 -4.84 10.28
CA ALA A 274 4.56 -4.44 8.88
C ALA A 274 3.68 -3.22 8.53
N HIS A 275 2.50 -3.10 9.15
CA HIS A 275 1.57 -2.00 8.90
C HIS A 275 1.64 -0.97 10.01
N VAL A 276 1.58 0.30 9.63
CA VAL A 276 1.36 1.40 10.58
C VAL A 276 -0.02 1.23 11.20
N MET A 277 -0.13 1.41 12.52
CA MET A 277 -1.40 1.37 13.22
C MET A 277 -2.29 2.57 12.81
N GLY A 278 -3.59 2.34 12.71
CA GLY A 278 -4.61 3.34 12.34
C GLY A 278 -4.38 4.74 12.90
N LYS A 279 -4.14 4.83 14.22
CA LYS A 279 -3.95 6.10 14.95
C LYS A 279 -2.79 6.99 14.46
N TYR A 280 -1.86 6.45 13.68
CA TYR A 280 -0.71 7.20 13.17
C TYR A 280 -0.82 7.60 11.70
N TYR A 281 -1.84 7.14 10.97
CA TYR A 281 -2.01 7.54 9.57
C TYR A 281 -2.31 9.03 9.40
N ALA A 282 -2.95 9.68 10.37
CA ALA A 282 -3.11 11.14 10.36
C ALA A 282 -1.74 11.88 10.33
N ILE A 283 -0.71 11.32 10.98
CA ILE A 283 0.66 11.86 10.92
C ILE A 283 1.23 11.71 9.51
N TRP A 284 0.94 10.60 8.84
CA TRP A 284 1.38 10.38 7.47
C TRP A 284 0.72 11.38 6.52
N ALA A 285 -0.61 11.51 6.53
CA ALA A 285 -1.29 12.47 5.69
C ALA A 285 -0.80 13.91 5.94
N GLU A 286 -0.60 14.29 7.20
CA GLU A 286 -0.05 15.61 7.54
C GLU A 286 1.36 15.81 6.99
N TRP A 287 2.21 14.79 7.09
CA TRP A 287 3.54 14.85 6.52
C TRP A 287 3.50 15.04 4.99
N ILE A 288 2.65 14.29 4.28
CA ILE A 288 2.45 14.49 2.83
C ILE A 288 2.03 15.94 2.55
N ARG A 289 1.06 16.48 3.30
CA ARG A 289 0.60 17.87 3.12
C ARG A 289 1.72 18.90 3.27
N THR A 290 2.66 18.67 4.18
CA THR A 290 3.78 19.61 4.42
C THR A 290 4.96 19.39 3.47
N ALA A 291 5.08 18.21 2.89
CA ALA A 291 6.19 17.84 2.01
C ALA A 291 5.95 18.21 0.53
N THR A 292 4.70 18.55 0.14
CA THR A 292 4.25 18.72 -1.25
C THR A 292 3.27 19.87 -1.41
#